data_AF-A0AAJ1B9J9-F1
#
_entry.id   AF-A0AAJ1B9J9-F1
#
_cell.length_a   1.000
_cell.length_b   1.000
_cell.length_c   1.000
_cell.angle_alpha   90.00
_cell.angle_beta   90.00
_cell.angle_gamma   90.00
#
_symmetry.space_group_name_H-M   'P 1'
#
loop_
_entity.id
_entity.type
_entity.pdbx_description
1 polymer ?
#
loop_
_entity_poly.entity_id
_entity_poly.type
_entity_poly.pdbx_seq_one_letter_code
_entity_poly.pdbx_strand_id
1 'polypeptide(L)' 'MKRGLVLAGGGSKGAYQAGCIKALKELGYGFDLVTGTSITALNDLL' A
#
# COMPACT_ATOMS: atom_id res chain seq x y z
N MET A 1 3.99 -18.35 4.05
CA MET A 1 5.00 -17.32 4.39
C MET A 1 4.27 -16.00 4.51
N LYS A 2 4.39 -15.28 5.63
CA LYS A 2 3.68 -14.01 5.81
C LYS A 2 4.42 -12.86 5.14
N ARG A 3 3.70 -11.92 4.52
CA ARG A 3 4.26 -10.78 3.78
C ARG A 3 3.58 -9.48 4.23
N GLY A 4 4.39 -8.48 4.59
CA GLY A 4 3.93 -7.14 4.91
C GLY A 4 4.29 -6.14 3.81
N LEU A 5 3.40 -5.20 3.52
CA LEU A 5 3.63 -4.05 2.65
C LEU A 5 3.69 -2.78 3.50
N VAL A 6 4.82 -2.07 3.45
CA VAL A 6 5.03 -0.83 4.22
C VAL A 6 5.08 0.35 3.27
N LEU A 7 4.17 1.30 3.45
CA LEU A 7 4.03 2.50 2.62
C LEU A 7 4.69 3.70 3.32
N ALA A 8 5.80 4.18 2.77
CA ALA A 8 6.45 5.40 3.28
C ALA A 8 5.48 6.60 3.25
N GLY A 9 5.58 7.51 4.23
CA GLY A 9 4.77 8.73 4.24
C GLY A 9 5.09 9.63 3.05
N GLY A 10 4.05 10.22 2.41
CA GLY A 10 4.23 10.92 1.12
C GLY A 10 3.32 12.12 0.83
N GLY A 11 2.44 12.53 1.75
CA GLY A 11 1.51 13.65 1.52
C GLY A 11 0.64 13.45 0.26
N SER A 12 0.57 14.45 -0.62
CA SER A 12 -0.22 14.37 -1.86
C SER A 12 0.21 13.24 -2.82
N LYS A 13 1.40 12.66 -2.65
CA LYS A 13 1.86 11.50 -3.42
C LYS A 13 1.20 10.18 -3.01
N GLY A 14 0.32 10.18 -2.01
CA GLY A 14 -0.45 8.99 -1.61
C GLY A 14 -1.23 8.33 -2.75
N ALA A 15 -1.73 9.12 -3.72
CA ALA A 15 -2.43 8.59 -4.88
C ALA A 15 -1.56 7.67 -5.75
N TYR A 16 -0.24 7.95 -5.82
CA TYR A 16 0.71 7.08 -6.54
C TYR A 16 0.82 5.71 -5.87
N GLN A 17 0.85 5.69 -4.53
CA GLN A 17 0.94 4.44 -3.77
C GLN A 17 -0.31 3.58 -3.91
N ALA A 18 -1.49 4.17 -4.04
CA ALA A 18 -2.72 3.42 -4.36
C ALA A 18 -2.60 2.69 -5.71
N GLY A 19 -2.03 3.35 -6.72
CA GLY A 19 -1.72 2.73 -8.01
C GLY A 19 -0.72 1.57 -7.89
N CYS A 20 0.34 1.73 -7.10
CA CYS A 20 1.30 0.65 -6.84
C CYS A 20 0.65 -0.55 -6.14
N ILE A 21 -0.20 -0.34 -5.14
CA ILE A 21 -0.92 -1.41 -4.44
C ILE A 21 -1.81 -2.18 -5.44
N LYS A 22 -2.54 -1.45 -6.29
CA LYS A 22 -3.37 -2.06 -7.33
C LYS A 22 -2.55 -2.93 -8.29
N ALA A 23 -1.44 -2.40 -8.81
CA ALA A 23 -0.55 -3.16 -9.70
C ALA A 23 0.03 -4.42 -9.02
N LEU A 24 0.42 -4.32 -7.75
CA LEU A 24 0.90 -5.47 -6.97
C LEU A 24 -0.18 -6.55 -6.81
N LYS A 25 -1.44 -6.15 -6.55
CA LYS A 25 -2.58 -7.09 -6.51
C LYS A 25 -2.81 -7.76 -7.88
N GLU A 26 -2.77 -6.99 -8.97
CA GLU A 26 -2.92 -7.52 -10.34
C GLU A 26 -1.78 -8.48 -10.73
N LEU A 27 -0.58 -8.28 -10.19
CA LEU A 27 0.56 -9.19 -10.35
C LEU A 27 0.51 -10.42 -9.42
N GLY A 28 -0.55 -10.58 -8.62
CA GLY A 28 -0.75 -11.73 -7.74
C GLY A 28 0.01 -11.66 -6.41
N TYR A 29 0.49 -10.48 -6.00
CA TYR A 29 1.06 -10.31 -4.66
C TYR A 29 -0.04 -10.23 -3.60
N GLY A 30 -0.04 -11.19 -2.68
CA GLY A 30 -0.81 -11.15 -1.45
C GLY A 30 0.02 -10.63 -0.27
N PHE A 31 -0.60 -9.78 0.55
CA PHE A 31 -0.02 -9.23 1.77
C PHE A 31 -0.94 -9.53 2.95
N ASP A 32 -0.37 -10.02 4.05
CA ASP A 32 -1.10 -10.29 5.30
C ASP A 32 -1.23 -9.03 6.16
N LEU A 33 -0.41 -8.01 5.88
CA LEU A 33 -0.40 -6.73 6.56
C LEU A 33 -0.02 -5.63 5.56
N VAL A 34 -0.80 -4.55 5.54
CA VAL A 34 -0.43 -3.30 4.87
C VAL A 34 -0.41 -2.22 5.94
N THR A 35 0.64 -1.40 5.95
CA THR A 35 0.78 -0.31 6.92
C THR A 35 1.41 0.91 6.27
N GLY A 36 0.86 2.09 6.54
CA GLY A 36 1.42 3.37 6.12
C GLY A 36 1.41 4.44 7.20
N THR A 37 2.11 5.56 6.93
CA THR A 37 2.15 6.71 7.83
C THR A 37 1.36 7.89 7.24
N SER A 38 0.45 8.46 8.04
CA SER A 38 -0.38 9.62 7.66
C SER A 38 -1.34 9.29 6.50
N ILE A 39 -1.33 10.06 5.42
CA ILE A 39 -2.24 9.90 4.27
C ILE A 39 -2.16 8.51 3.62
N THR A 40 -1.03 7.81 3.72
CA THR A 40 -0.86 6.48 3.14
C THR A 40 -1.47 5.38 3.98
N ALA A 41 -1.74 5.62 5.27
CA ALA A 41 -2.53 4.71 6.11
C ALA A 41 -3.97 4.59 5.59
N LEU A 42 -4.49 5.60 4.89
CA LEU A 42 -5.81 5.52 4.26
C LEU A 42 -5.82 4.60 3.04
N ASN A 43 -4.67 4.42 2.37
CA ASN A 43 -4.55 3.47 1.27
C ASN A 43 -4.53 2.02 1.74
N ASP A 44 -4.28 1.76 3.03
CA ASP A 44 -4.34 0.40 3.60
C ASP A 44 -5.77 -0.19 3.56
N LEU A 45 -6.79 0.64 3.35
CA LEU A 45 -8.19 0.24 3.21
C LEU A 45 -8.58 -0.20 1.78
N LEU A 46 -7.70 -0.02 0.79
CA LEU A 46 -7.92 -0.34 -0.63
C LEU A 46 -7.42 -1.75 -1.01
#